data_AF-A0A9D7RPH5-F1
#
_entry.id   AF-A0A9D7RPH5-F1
#
_cell.length_a   1.000
_cell.length_b   1.000
_cell.length_c   1.000
_cell.angle_alpha   90.00
_cell.angle_beta   90.00
_cell.angle_gamma   90.00
#
_symmetry.space_group_name_H-M   'P 1'
#
loop_
_entity.id
_entity.type
_entity.pdbx_description
1 polymer ?
#
loop_
_entity_poly.entity_id
_entity_poly.type
_entity_poly.pdbx_seq_one_letter_code
_entity_poly.pdbx_strand_id
1 'polypeptide(L)'
;MLRSIVLVFALPAIGMCTAQLPPERPATTGQHMQEVNAQWSAREPSVFDDARTVGFRSDAARIAEHLHRVREHLAQSTPVGVSPLALAQRRGLLETLDGYADRGTFPVNDIIPGRSPVFIDPLGNACAVGHLMISSGHGALAERISAEMNLAYVHDIAIPEVAAWAATHGFTIDELAWIQPTYHHMKVRDPRLVASIALANGDRFEVRGPASPKDAQKLRLVRKDPKGEKELATLPKLSGVQLMEYDGHLYIGGMPPDKGPSAELYEWNGTSLHAHDPFTGRLAIGSMSVRNGRLTVVGYALGKGEPQERVLTEAGEWEEVPPTPTPAPGVGVLEERLP
;
A
#
# COMPACT_ATOMS: atom_id res chain seq x y z
N MET A 1 -61.52 39.16 -15.40
CA MET A 1 -60.31 38.53 -15.99
C MET A 1 -59.11 39.01 -15.20
N LEU A 2 -58.65 38.25 -14.21
CA LEU A 2 -57.48 38.62 -13.38
C LEU A 2 -56.36 37.61 -13.71
N ARG A 3 -55.33 38.07 -14.42
CA ARG A 3 -54.17 37.27 -14.82
C ARG A 3 -53.31 37.00 -13.59
N SER A 4 -53.21 35.73 -13.20
CA SER A 4 -52.26 35.27 -12.18
C SER A 4 -50.86 35.25 -12.77
N ILE A 5 -49.96 36.07 -12.22
CA ILE A 5 -48.53 36.04 -12.51
C ILE A 5 -47.92 35.01 -11.56
N VAL A 6 -47.52 33.86 -12.09
CA VAL A 6 -46.71 32.87 -11.35
C VAL A 6 -45.26 33.36 -11.38
N LEU A 7 -44.78 33.84 -10.23
CA LEU A 7 -43.37 34.19 -10.05
C LEU A 7 -42.60 32.89 -9.77
N VAL A 8 -41.88 32.38 -10.77
CA VAL A 8 -40.96 31.25 -10.60
C VAL A 8 -39.71 31.76 -9.89
N PHE A 9 -39.57 31.46 -8.60
CA PHE A 9 -38.30 31.63 -7.90
C PHE A 9 -37.35 30.53 -8.35
N ALA A 10 -36.41 30.88 -9.23
CA ALA A 10 -35.22 30.07 -9.48
C ALA A 10 -34.33 30.16 -8.22
N LEU A 11 -34.39 29.13 -7.37
CA LEU A 11 -33.39 28.95 -6.32
C LEU A 11 -32.03 28.71 -6.99
N PRO A 12 -31.00 29.49 -6.68
CA PRO A 12 -29.66 29.19 -7.15
C PRO A 12 -29.22 27.89 -6.46
N ALA A 13 -28.93 26.86 -7.26
CA ALA A 13 -28.19 25.70 -6.80
C ALA A 13 -26.79 26.19 -6.41
N ILE A 14 -26.60 26.49 -5.12
CA ILE A 14 -25.27 26.69 -4.56
C ILE A 14 -24.62 25.32 -4.61
N GLY A 15 -23.82 25.08 -5.66
CA GLY A 15 -22.87 23.99 -5.67
C GLY A 15 -21.94 24.17 -4.49
N MET A 16 -22.20 23.46 -3.40
CA MET A 16 -21.24 23.34 -2.32
C MET A 16 -20.05 22.57 -2.89
N CYS A 17 -19.05 23.29 -3.39
CA CYS A 17 -17.69 22.80 -3.40
C CYS A 17 -17.33 22.59 -1.93
N THR A 18 -17.60 21.41 -1.39
CA THR A 18 -17.08 21.02 -0.08
C THR A 18 -15.57 20.99 -0.24
N ALA A 19 -14.91 22.03 0.27
CA ALA A 19 -13.47 22.06 0.33
C ALA A 19 -13.01 20.81 1.10
N GLN A 20 -12.11 20.06 0.49
CA GLN A 20 -11.51 18.86 1.07
C GLN A 20 -10.97 19.13 2.49
N LEU A 21 -11.29 18.24 3.42
CA LEU A 21 -10.89 18.35 4.82
C LEU A 21 -9.37 18.12 4.95
N PRO A 22 -8.58 19.11 5.42
CA PRO A 22 -7.15 18.91 5.67
C PRO A 22 -6.91 17.91 6.81
N PRO A 23 -5.86 17.07 6.74
CA PRO A 23 -5.56 16.07 7.77
C PRO A 23 -5.45 16.66 9.19
N GLU A 24 -4.80 17.82 9.32
CA GLU A 24 -4.53 18.49 10.59
C GLU A 24 -5.73 19.21 11.20
N ARG A 25 -6.81 19.40 10.43
CA ARG A 25 -7.99 20.13 10.89
C ARG A 25 -8.78 19.28 11.89
N PRO A 26 -9.09 19.80 13.10
CA PRO A 26 -9.96 19.11 14.04
C PRO A 26 -11.33 18.82 13.42
N ALA A 27 -11.70 17.54 13.36
CA ALA A 27 -12.98 17.03 12.88
C ALA A 27 -13.26 15.68 13.53
N THR A 28 -14.48 15.17 13.43
CA THR A 28 -14.79 13.82 13.93
C THR A 28 -13.99 12.78 13.14
N THR A 29 -13.71 11.63 13.76
CA THR A 29 -13.07 10.51 13.08
C THR A 29 -13.84 10.10 11.83
N GLY A 30 -15.17 10.04 11.89
CA GLY A 30 -16.01 9.70 10.73
C GLY A 30 -15.84 10.65 9.55
N GLN A 31 -15.71 11.96 9.79
CA GLN A 31 -15.44 12.93 8.72
C GLN A 31 -14.07 12.70 8.07
N HIS A 32 -13.03 12.43 8.86
CA HIS A 32 -11.71 12.10 8.33
C HIS A 32 -11.70 10.78 7.54
N MET A 33 -12.45 9.78 8.01
CA MET A 33 -12.56 8.49 7.33
C MET A 33 -13.28 8.61 5.99
N GLN A 34 -14.41 9.33 5.95
CA GLN A 34 -15.15 9.63 4.71
C GLN A 34 -14.31 10.41 3.69
N GLU A 35 -13.42 11.28 4.15
CA GLU A 35 -12.47 12.01 3.29
C GLU A 35 -11.47 11.05 2.62
N VAL A 36 -11.03 9.98 3.29
CA VAL A 36 -10.12 8.99 2.71
C VAL A 36 -10.84 8.03 1.77
N ASN A 37 -12.03 7.59 2.15
CA ASN A 37 -12.82 6.58 1.42
C ASN A 37 -14.33 6.81 1.57
N ALA A 38 -15.06 6.96 0.46
CA ALA A 38 -16.50 7.21 0.48
C ALA A 38 -17.34 6.02 1.03
N GLN A 39 -16.80 4.79 1.03
CA GLN A 39 -17.48 3.58 1.52
C GLN A 39 -17.84 3.66 3.02
N TRP A 40 -17.19 4.54 3.78
CA TRP A 40 -17.54 4.84 5.16
C TRP A 40 -18.95 5.43 5.33
N SER A 41 -19.51 6.08 4.31
CA SER A 41 -20.86 6.64 4.35
C SER A 41 -21.97 5.58 4.41
N ALA A 42 -21.68 4.36 3.93
CA ALA A 42 -22.62 3.24 3.91
C ALA A 42 -22.53 2.37 5.18
N ARG A 43 -21.70 2.76 6.17
CA ARG A 43 -21.49 2.02 7.41
C ARG A 43 -22.31 2.61 8.55
N GLU A 44 -22.65 1.77 9.52
CA GLU A 44 -23.43 2.17 10.69
C GLU A 44 -22.73 3.32 11.43
N PRO A 45 -23.46 4.39 11.84
CA PRO A 45 -22.87 5.53 12.55
C PRO A 45 -22.13 5.16 13.83
N SER A 46 -22.49 4.03 14.47
CA SER A 46 -21.84 3.52 15.68
C SER A 46 -20.36 3.19 15.48
N VAL A 47 -19.92 2.97 14.23
CA VAL A 47 -18.50 2.81 13.86
C VAL A 47 -17.69 4.09 14.12
N PHE A 48 -18.35 5.24 14.27
CA PHE A 48 -17.74 6.55 14.45
C PHE A 48 -18.23 7.30 15.69
N ASP A 49 -18.78 6.61 16.69
CA ASP A 49 -19.49 7.24 17.84
C ASP A 49 -18.58 8.01 18.82
N ASP A 50 -17.40 8.42 18.37
CA ASP A 50 -16.53 9.32 19.10
C ASP A 50 -16.86 10.78 18.74
N ALA A 51 -17.59 11.45 19.64
CA ALA A 51 -17.86 12.87 19.56
C ALA A 51 -16.59 13.73 19.68
N ARG A 52 -15.44 13.14 20.00
CA ARG A 52 -14.15 13.84 20.06
C ARG A 52 -13.68 14.21 18.67
N THR A 53 -13.17 15.43 18.55
CA THR A 53 -12.48 15.88 17.36
C THR A 53 -11.03 15.43 17.39
N VAL A 54 -10.54 14.96 16.25
CA VAL A 54 -9.16 14.53 16.02
C VAL A 54 -8.57 15.29 14.83
N GLY A 55 -7.24 15.39 14.81
CA GLY A 55 -6.46 15.84 13.67
C GLY A 55 -5.26 14.93 13.50
N PHE A 56 -4.82 14.75 12.26
CA PHE A 56 -3.70 13.91 11.89
C PHE A 56 -2.49 14.77 11.51
N ARG A 57 -1.29 14.31 11.86
CA ARG A 57 -0.04 15.02 11.54
C ARG A 57 0.27 15.06 10.04
N SER A 58 -0.33 14.16 9.25
CA SER A 58 -0.17 14.06 7.80
C SER A 58 -1.34 13.29 7.18
N ASP A 59 -1.50 13.39 5.85
CA ASP A 59 -2.48 12.57 5.12
C ASP A 59 -2.14 11.08 5.19
N ALA A 60 -0.84 10.73 5.23
CA ALA A 60 -0.40 9.35 5.45
C ALA A 60 -0.86 8.83 6.83
N ALA A 61 -0.69 9.60 7.91
CA ALA A 61 -1.19 9.17 9.23
C ALA A 61 -2.72 8.96 9.23
N ARG A 62 -3.46 9.78 8.47
CA ARG A 62 -4.92 9.63 8.29
C ARG A 62 -5.29 8.38 7.49
N ILE A 63 -4.53 8.05 6.44
CA ILE A 63 -4.74 6.83 5.64
C ILE A 63 -4.39 5.58 6.47
N ALA A 64 -3.31 5.61 7.26
CA ALA A 64 -2.95 4.50 8.15
C ALA A 64 -4.10 4.20 9.14
N GLU A 65 -4.63 5.22 9.80
CA GLU A 65 -5.80 5.09 10.69
C GLU A 65 -7.01 4.46 9.97
N HIS A 66 -7.28 4.89 8.74
CA HIS A 66 -8.33 4.29 7.92
C HIS A 66 -8.12 2.78 7.74
N LEU A 67 -6.91 2.36 7.39
CA LEU A 67 -6.60 0.97 7.11
C LEU A 67 -6.64 0.10 8.37
N HIS A 68 -6.12 0.57 9.51
CA HIS A 68 -6.23 -0.15 10.78
C HIS A 68 -7.69 -0.39 11.17
N ARG A 69 -8.55 0.63 11.04
CA ARG A 69 -9.99 0.49 11.35
C ARG A 69 -10.69 -0.47 10.42
N VAL A 70 -10.45 -0.39 9.11
CA VAL A 70 -11.02 -1.34 8.15
C VAL A 70 -10.57 -2.75 8.50
N ARG A 71 -9.27 -2.96 8.70
CA ARG A 71 -8.69 -4.25 9.09
C ARG A 71 -9.34 -4.81 10.35
N GLU A 72 -9.52 -3.99 11.39
CA GLU A 72 -10.18 -4.40 12.64
C GLU A 72 -11.62 -4.90 12.40
N HIS A 73 -12.41 -4.14 11.63
CA HIS A 73 -13.78 -4.53 11.29
C HIS A 73 -13.83 -5.83 10.48
N LEU A 74 -12.95 -5.95 9.48
CA LEU A 74 -12.87 -7.11 8.60
C LEU A 74 -12.36 -8.37 9.32
N ALA A 75 -11.59 -8.21 10.39
CA ALA A 75 -11.15 -9.32 11.24
C ALA A 75 -12.29 -9.86 12.12
N GLN A 76 -13.24 -9.00 12.51
CA GLN A 76 -14.41 -9.37 13.32
C GLN A 76 -15.60 -9.86 12.47
N SER A 77 -15.63 -9.51 11.18
CA SER A 77 -16.71 -9.82 10.26
C SER A 77 -16.21 -10.67 9.10
N THR A 78 -16.42 -11.99 9.18
CA THR A 78 -16.11 -12.91 8.09
C THR A 78 -17.34 -13.12 7.20
N PRO A 79 -17.22 -13.00 5.86
CA PRO A 79 -18.34 -13.29 4.96
C PRO A 79 -18.83 -14.74 5.08
N VAL A 80 -20.14 -14.95 4.87
CA VAL A 80 -20.74 -16.29 4.88
C VAL A 80 -20.22 -17.10 3.68
N GLY A 81 -19.92 -18.39 3.89
CA GLY A 81 -19.54 -19.30 2.81
C GLY A 81 -18.07 -19.27 2.40
N VAL A 82 -17.21 -18.57 3.15
CA VAL A 82 -15.75 -18.59 2.93
C VAL A 82 -15.17 -19.94 3.35
N SER A 83 -14.39 -20.57 2.47
CA SER A 83 -13.75 -21.86 2.77
C SER A 83 -12.68 -21.73 3.87
N PRO A 84 -12.35 -22.80 4.61
CA PRO A 84 -11.28 -22.74 5.62
C PRO A 84 -9.93 -22.27 5.07
N LEU A 85 -9.61 -22.62 3.81
CA LEU A 85 -8.40 -22.17 3.13
C LEU A 85 -8.44 -20.66 2.84
N ALA A 86 -9.54 -20.18 2.26
CA ALA A 86 -9.71 -18.75 1.97
C ALA A 86 -9.71 -17.92 3.26
N LEU A 87 -10.24 -18.46 4.36
CA LEU A 87 -10.19 -17.82 5.68
C LEU A 87 -8.76 -17.70 6.22
N ALA A 88 -7.92 -18.73 6.03
CA ALA A 88 -6.51 -18.67 6.42
C ALA A 88 -5.76 -17.60 5.60
N GLN A 89 -5.98 -17.55 4.29
CA GLN A 89 -5.42 -16.52 3.40
C GLN A 89 -5.86 -15.11 3.80
N ARG A 90 -7.15 -14.94 4.09
CA ARG A 90 -7.73 -13.67 4.57
C ARG A 90 -7.01 -13.16 5.82
N ARG A 91 -6.78 -14.02 6.82
CA ARG A 91 -6.09 -13.62 8.06
C ARG A 91 -4.66 -13.13 7.78
N GLY A 92 -3.88 -13.88 6.99
CA GLY A 92 -2.52 -13.47 6.64
C GLY A 92 -2.47 -12.14 5.85
N LEU A 93 -3.45 -11.90 4.99
CA LEU A 93 -3.54 -10.63 4.26
C LEU A 93 -4.04 -9.46 5.12
N LEU A 94 -4.88 -9.70 6.12
CA LEU A 94 -5.25 -8.67 7.10
C LEU A 94 -4.07 -8.29 8.01
N GLU A 95 -3.19 -9.24 8.35
CA GLU A 95 -1.92 -8.93 9.02
C GLU A 95 -0.96 -8.14 8.11
N THR A 96 -0.89 -8.51 6.83
CA THR A 96 -0.12 -7.76 5.83
C THR A 96 -0.65 -6.34 5.65
N LEU A 97 -1.97 -6.14 5.70
CA LEU A 97 -2.59 -4.82 5.62
C LEU A 97 -2.21 -3.94 6.81
N ASP A 98 -2.13 -4.52 8.01
CA ASP A 98 -1.74 -3.83 9.24
C ASP A 98 -0.29 -3.31 9.14
N GLY A 99 0.64 -4.18 8.74
CA GLY A 99 2.03 -3.79 8.52
C GLY A 99 2.20 -2.80 7.35
N TYR A 100 1.33 -2.83 6.35
CA TYR A 100 1.30 -1.81 5.29
C TYR A 100 0.85 -0.44 5.81
N ALA A 101 -0.17 -0.41 6.68
CA ALA A 101 -0.65 0.81 7.31
C ALA A 101 0.43 1.44 8.20
N ASP A 102 1.12 0.64 9.02
CA ASP A 102 2.20 1.09 9.92
C ASP A 102 3.36 1.75 9.18
N ARG A 103 3.74 1.22 8.00
CA ARG A 103 4.82 1.79 7.18
C ARG A 103 4.48 3.17 6.63
N GLY A 104 3.20 3.47 6.40
CA GLY A 104 2.75 4.78 5.92
C GLY A 104 3.24 5.18 4.52
N THR A 105 3.77 4.24 3.73
CA THR A 105 4.21 4.48 2.34
C THR A 105 3.09 4.16 1.37
N PHE A 106 2.41 5.19 0.88
CA PHE A 106 1.23 5.07 0.03
C PHE A 106 1.46 5.71 -1.34
N PRO A 107 0.66 5.33 -2.36
CA PRO A 107 0.66 5.98 -3.65
C PRO A 107 0.49 7.49 -3.56
N VAL A 108 1.15 8.16 -4.49
CA VAL A 108 0.97 9.58 -4.77
C VAL A 108 0.04 9.75 -5.96
N ASN A 109 -0.95 10.63 -5.84
CA ASN A 109 -1.69 11.14 -6.99
C ASN A 109 -0.96 12.37 -7.56
N ASP A 110 -0.19 12.20 -8.63
CA ASP A 110 0.42 13.28 -9.41
C ASP A 110 -0.21 13.43 -10.81
N ILE A 111 -1.39 12.80 -11.01
CA ILE A 111 -2.01 12.65 -12.33
C ILE A 111 -3.21 13.57 -12.49
N ILE A 112 -4.15 13.56 -11.53
CA ILE A 112 -5.39 14.33 -11.63
C ILE A 112 -5.66 15.19 -10.39
N PRO A 113 -6.27 16.38 -10.54
CA PRO A 113 -6.69 17.20 -9.41
C PRO A 113 -7.68 16.47 -8.48
N GLY A 114 -7.61 16.76 -7.18
CA GLY A 114 -8.50 16.19 -6.16
C GLY A 114 -7.98 14.88 -5.58
N ARG A 115 -8.81 14.19 -4.76
CA ARG A 115 -8.48 12.82 -4.35
C ARG A 115 -8.88 11.83 -5.43
N SER A 116 -8.03 10.86 -5.69
CA SER A 116 -8.31 9.78 -6.63
C SER A 116 -7.64 8.49 -6.17
N PRO A 117 -8.19 7.30 -6.49
CA PRO A 117 -7.43 6.06 -6.43
C PRO A 117 -6.18 6.17 -7.31
N VAL A 118 -5.11 5.54 -6.87
CA VAL A 118 -3.92 5.28 -7.69
C VAL A 118 -3.49 3.86 -7.35
N PHE A 119 -3.51 2.95 -8.33
CA PHE A 119 -3.27 1.55 -8.06
C PHE A 119 -1.80 1.27 -7.79
N ILE A 120 -0.91 1.75 -8.66
CA ILE A 120 0.54 1.82 -8.42
C ILE A 120 1.01 3.18 -8.94
N ASP A 121 1.69 3.96 -8.11
CA ASP A 121 2.25 5.25 -8.52
C ASP A 121 3.57 5.07 -9.30
N PRO A 122 4.13 6.12 -9.95
CA PRO A 122 5.37 5.97 -10.70
C PRO A 122 6.63 5.79 -9.83
N LEU A 123 6.51 5.78 -8.50
CA LEU A 123 7.56 5.39 -7.56
C LEU A 123 7.55 3.88 -7.29
N GLY A 124 6.49 3.18 -7.70
CA GLY A 124 6.26 1.77 -7.40
C GLY A 124 5.50 1.54 -6.09
N ASN A 125 4.94 2.59 -5.48
CA ASN A 125 4.09 2.42 -4.31
C ASN A 125 2.72 1.92 -4.79
N ALA A 126 2.39 0.68 -4.43
CA ALA A 126 1.07 0.12 -4.67
C ALA A 126 0.07 0.61 -3.63
N CYS A 127 -1.21 0.74 -4.00
CA CYS A 127 -2.29 0.97 -3.04
C CYS A 127 -2.46 -0.24 -2.12
N ALA A 128 -3.29 -0.10 -1.08
CA ALA A 128 -3.54 -1.19 -0.14
C ALA A 128 -3.95 -2.50 -0.85
N VAL A 129 -4.90 -2.44 -1.80
CA VAL A 129 -5.35 -3.62 -2.56
C VAL A 129 -4.24 -4.19 -3.46
N GLY A 130 -3.50 -3.32 -4.16
CA GLY A 130 -2.36 -3.74 -4.98
C GLY A 130 -1.26 -4.38 -4.15
N HIS A 131 -1.00 -3.87 -2.95
CA HIS A 131 -0.03 -4.44 -2.02
C HIS A 131 -0.45 -5.83 -1.53
N LEU A 132 -1.73 -6.06 -1.24
CA LEU A 132 -2.25 -7.39 -0.90
C LEU A 132 -2.10 -8.37 -2.06
N MET A 133 -2.35 -7.93 -3.30
CA MET A 133 -2.12 -8.75 -4.50
C MET A 133 -0.64 -9.11 -4.65
N ILE A 134 0.27 -8.13 -4.56
CA ILE A 134 1.71 -8.36 -4.67
C ILE A 134 2.20 -9.33 -3.59
N SER A 135 1.78 -9.11 -2.33
CA SER A 135 2.20 -9.92 -1.18
C SER A 135 1.67 -11.35 -1.23
N SER A 136 0.57 -11.59 -1.96
CA SER A 136 0.02 -12.92 -2.22
C SER A 136 0.52 -13.55 -3.54
N GLY A 137 1.57 -13.01 -4.16
CA GLY A 137 2.16 -13.56 -5.39
C GLY A 137 1.45 -13.15 -6.69
N HIS A 138 0.48 -12.25 -6.62
CA HIS A 138 -0.30 -11.78 -7.77
C HIS A 138 0.20 -10.43 -8.31
N GLY A 139 1.52 -10.19 -8.27
CA GLY A 139 2.14 -8.94 -8.74
C GLY A 139 1.81 -8.60 -10.19
N ALA A 140 1.79 -9.60 -11.08
CA ALA A 140 1.44 -9.40 -12.50
C ALA A 140 0.00 -8.89 -12.69
N LEU A 141 -0.95 -9.29 -11.83
CA LEU A 141 -2.31 -8.79 -11.85
C LEU A 141 -2.34 -7.32 -11.40
N ALA A 142 -1.59 -6.98 -10.35
CA ALA A 142 -1.49 -5.60 -9.87
C ALA A 142 -0.85 -4.66 -10.91
N GLU A 143 0.21 -5.11 -11.59
CA GLU A 143 0.86 -4.38 -12.68
C GLU A 143 -0.09 -4.18 -13.87
N ARG A 144 -0.87 -5.20 -14.24
CA ARG A 144 -1.87 -5.10 -15.31
C ARG A 144 -2.95 -4.07 -14.98
N ILE A 145 -3.48 -4.08 -13.75
CA ILE A 145 -4.44 -3.07 -13.31
C ILE A 145 -3.83 -1.67 -13.38
N SER A 146 -2.59 -1.50 -12.94
CA SER A 146 -1.89 -0.21 -13.03
C SER A 146 -1.74 0.25 -14.48
N ALA A 147 -1.44 -0.65 -15.42
CA ALA A 147 -1.26 -0.32 -16.82
C ALA A 147 -2.59 0.03 -17.53
N GLU A 148 -3.67 -0.70 -17.24
CA GLU A 148 -4.95 -0.57 -17.94
C GLU A 148 -5.91 0.42 -17.27
N MET A 149 -5.84 0.54 -15.94
CA MET A 149 -6.90 1.12 -15.10
C MET A 149 -6.37 1.78 -13.81
N ASN A 150 -5.21 2.46 -13.85
CA ASN A 150 -4.52 2.93 -12.63
C ASN A 150 -5.35 3.79 -11.67
N LEU A 151 -6.34 4.53 -12.18
CA LEU A 151 -7.19 5.44 -11.40
C LEU A 151 -8.56 4.85 -11.03
N ALA A 152 -8.81 3.59 -11.36
CA ALA A 152 -10.10 2.96 -11.15
C ALA A 152 -10.35 2.62 -9.68
N TYR A 153 -11.60 2.79 -9.25
CA TYR A 153 -12.07 2.16 -8.02
C TYR A 153 -12.17 0.65 -8.22
N VAL A 154 -11.97 -0.14 -7.16
CA VAL A 154 -12.04 -1.61 -7.28
C VAL A 154 -13.40 -2.09 -7.83
N HIS A 155 -14.50 -1.41 -7.48
CA HIS A 155 -15.82 -1.68 -8.04
C HIS A 155 -15.90 -1.54 -9.57
N ASP A 156 -15.06 -0.68 -10.15
CA ASP A 156 -15.07 -0.38 -11.58
C ASP A 156 -14.07 -1.26 -12.37
N ILE A 157 -13.25 -2.08 -11.70
CA ILE A 157 -12.25 -2.92 -12.36
C ILE A 157 -12.92 -4.10 -13.06
N ALA A 158 -13.02 -4.03 -14.39
CA ALA A 158 -13.61 -5.05 -15.25
C ALA A 158 -12.63 -6.18 -15.63
N ILE A 159 -11.72 -6.56 -14.73
CA ILE A 159 -10.76 -7.65 -14.90
C ILE A 159 -11.25 -8.86 -14.08
N PRO A 160 -11.75 -9.94 -14.72
CA PRO A 160 -12.34 -11.09 -14.01
C PRO A 160 -11.43 -11.74 -12.97
N GLU A 161 -10.12 -11.70 -13.21
CA GLU A 161 -9.08 -12.22 -12.33
C GLU A 161 -9.07 -11.52 -10.95
N VAL A 162 -9.56 -10.27 -10.85
CA VAL A 162 -9.70 -9.56 -9.56
C VAL A 162 -10.77 -10.22 -8.69
N ALA A 163 -11.93 -10.57 -9.27
CA ALA A 163 -12.99 -11.27 -8.54
C ALA A 163 -12.56 -12.69 -8.14
N ALA A 164 -11.84 -13.39 -9.02
CA ALA A 164 -11.28 -14.70 -8.72
C ALA A 164 -10.23 -14.64 -7.59
N TRP A 165 -9.35 -13.64 -7.63
CA TRP A 165 -8.36 -13.39 -6.58
C TRP A 165 -9.04 -13.09 -5.24
N ALA A 166 -10.04 -12.19 -5.23
CA ALA A 166 -10.78 -11.84 -4.03
C ALA A 166 -11.43 -13.08 -3.38
N ALA A 167 -12.14 -13.89 -4.18
CA ALA A 167 -12.78 -15.12 -3.69
C ALA A 167 -11.77 -16.13 -3.14
N THR A 168 -10.63 -16.30 -3.81
CA THR A 168 -9.55 -17.21 -3.37
C THR A 168 -8.96 -16.80 -2.02
N HIS A 169 -8.89 -15.48 -1.77
CA HIS A 169 -8.32 -14.91 -0.54
C HIS A 169 -9.39 -14.51 0.49
N GLY A 170 -10.64 -14.93 0.28
CA GLY A 170 -11.73 -14.74 1.24
C GLY A 170 -12.20 -13.29 1.39
N PHE A 171 -12.06 -12.46 0.36
CA PHE A 171 -12.56 -11.08 0.32
C PHE A 171 -13.74 -10.94 -0.64
N THR A 172 -14.65 -10.02 -0.32
CA THR A 172 -15.63 -9.51 -1.30
C THR A 172 -15.09 -8.25 -1.98
N ILE A 173 -15.66 -7.90 -3.14
CA ILE A 173 -15.31 -6.64 -3.82
C ILE A 173 -15.66 -5.42 -2.96
N ASP A 174 -16.74 -5.46 -2.20
CA ASP A 174 -17.13 -4.37 -1.28
C ASP A 174 -16.12 -4.16 -0.15
N GLU A 175 -15.52 -5.24 0.35
CA GLU A 175 -14.45 -5.15 1.34
C GLU A 175 -13.17 -4.58 0.73
N LEU A 176 -12.79 -5.00 -0.49
CA LEU A 176 -11.63 -4.44 -1.18
C LEU A 176 -11.81 -2.97 -1.53
N ALA A 177 -13.02 -2.55 -1.90
CA ALA A 177 -13.35 -1.15 -2.12
C ALA A 177 -13.26 -0.33 -0.82
N TRP A 178 -13.57 -0.94 0.33
CA TRP A 178 -13.39 -0.29 1.63
C TRP A 178 -11.91 -0.23 2.05
N ILE A 179 -11.10 -1.21 1.67
CA ILE A 179 -9.65 -1.20 1.86
C ILE A 179 -8.98 -0.14 0.97
N GLN A 180 -9.50 0.13 -0.24
CA GLN A 180 -8.88 1.02 -1.22
C GLN A 180 -9.00 2.52 -0.81
N PRO A 181 -7.91 3.20 -0.43
CA PRO A 181 -7.93 4.63 -0.15
C PRO A 181 -7.90 5.44 -1.45
N THR A 182 -8.24 6.71 -1.34
CA THR A 182 -7.92 7.73 -2.35
C THR A 182 -6.80 8.65 -1.87
N TYR A 183 -6.05 9.26 -2.78
CA TYR A 183 -4.86 10.07 -2.47
C TYR A 183 -5.02 11.50 -2.97
N HIS A 184 -4.68 12.48 -2.12
CA HIS A 184 -4.71 13.89 -2.51
C HIS A 184 -3.72 14.18 -3.65
N HIS A 185 -4.13 15.04 -4.57
CA HIS A 185 -3.28 15.49 -5.66
C HIS A 185 -2.05 16.27 -5.18
N MET A 186 -0.86 15.74 -5.41
CA MET A 186 0.40 16.46 -5.20
C MET A 186 0.67 17.42 -6.37
N LYS A 187 0.67 18.73 -6.07
CA LYS A 187 0.81 19.79 -7.09
C LYS A 187 2.21 19.90 -7.70
N VAL A 188 3.26 19.42 -7.04
CA VAL A 188 4.65 19.48 -7.52
C VAL A 188 5.40 18.23 -7.09
N ARG A 189 5.96 17.50 -8.05
CA ARG A 189 6.86 16.36 -7.83
C ARG A 189 8.28 16.73 -8.24
N ASP A 190 9.28 16.39 -7.42
CA ASP A 190 10.66 16.30 -7.90
C ASP A 190 10.73 15.08 -8.82
N PRO A 191 10.99 15.24 -10.13
CA PRO A 191 11.04 14.11 -11.08
C PRO A 191 12.15 13.11 -10.74
N ARG A 192 13.09 13.47 -9.87
CA ARG A 192 14.15 12.59 -9.39
C ARG A 192 13.74 11.85 -8.13
N LEU A 193 12.64 12.16 -7.45
CA LEU A 193 12.23 11.38 -6.28
C LEU A 193 11.82 9.97 -6.75
N VAL A 194 12.39 8.95 -6.11
CA VAL A 194 12.18 7.52 -6.41
C VAL A 194 11.51 6.79 -5.26
N ALA A 195 11.90 7.06 -4.02
CA ALA A 195 11.20 6.59 -2.82
C ALA A 195 11.40 7.59 -1.69
N SER A 196 10.52 7.61 -0.69
CA SER A 196 10.72 8.43 0.51
C SER A 196 10.06 7.83 1.74
N ILE A 197 10.66 8.07 2.89
CA ILE A 197 10.08 7.78 4.20
C ILE A 197 10.26 9.01 5.10
N ALA A 198 9.23 9.33 5.89
CA ALA A 198 9.32 10.33 6.94
C ALA A 198 9.31 9.62 8.29
N LEU A 199 10.31 9.89 9.12
CA LEU A 199 10.43 9.31 10.44
C LEU A 199 9.73 10.17 11.50
N ALA A 200 9.40 9.55 12.64
CA ALA A 200 8.72 10.22 13.75
C ALA A 200 9.51 11.41 14.33
N ASN A 201 10.83 11.43 14.17
CA ASN A 201 11.70 12.53 14.59
C ASN A 201 11.63 13.76 13.66
N GLY A 202 10.87 13.68 12.57
CA GLY A 202 10.72 14.75 11.58
C GLY A 202 11.72 14.71 10.43
N ASP A 203 12.70 13.80 10.47
CA ASP A 203 13.59 13.57 9.35
C ASP A 203 12.83 12.92 8.19
N ARG A 204 13.15 13.33 6.97
CA ARG A 204 12.69 12.68 5.75
C ARG A 204 13.86 12.13 4.98
N PHE A 205 13.82 10.85 4.67
CA PHE A 205 14.79 10.21 3.80
C PHE A 205 14.19 10.00 2.42
N GLU A 206 14.97 10.29 1.40
CA GLU A 206 14.58 10.20 0.00
C GLU A 206 15.61 9.38 -0.75
N VAL A 207 15.15 8.35 -1.48
CA VAL A 207 15.93 7.79 -2.57
C VAL A 207 15.62 8.62 -3.81
N ARG A 208 16.64 9.24 -4.36
CA ARG A 208 16.55 10.03 -5.58
C ARG A 208 17.27 9.34 -6.74
N GLY A 209 16.74 9.52 -7.93
CA GLY A 209 17.35 9.13 -9.19
C GLY A 209 18.68 9.87 -9.44
N PRO A 210 19.34 9.51 -10.55
CA PRO A 210 20.64 10.03 -10.93
C PRO A 210 20.76 11.54 -10.83
N ALA A 211 21.93 12.02 -10.38
CA ALA A 211 22.25 13.46 -10.35
C ALA A 211 22.37 14.03 -11.77
N SER A 212 22.88 13.21 -12.69
CA SER A 212 23.17 13.56 -14.06
C SER A 212 23.03 12.33 -14.97
N PRO A 213 22.95 12.49 -16.29
CA PRO A 213 22.98 11.37 -17.23
C PRO A 213 24.22 10.48 -17.11
N LYS A 214 25.36 11.02 -16.64
CA LYS A 214 26.59 10.24 -16.44
C LYS A 214 26.46 9.25 -15.27
N ASP A 215 25.55 9.52 -14.35
CA ASP A 215 25.28 8.70 -13.17
C ASP A 215 24.02 7.84 -13.34
N ALA A 216 23.59 7.57 -14.57
CA ALA A 216 22.31 6.92 -14.87
C ALA A 216 22.08 5.57 -14.16
N GLN A 217 23.15 4.93 -13.69
CA GLN A 217 23.13 3.65 -12.97
C GLN A 217 23.24 3.80 -11.44
N LYS A 218 23.09 5.02 -10.91
CA LYS A 218 23.17 5.30 -9.48
C LYS A 218 21.92 6.01 -8.96
N LEU A 219 21.46 5.55 -7.81
CA LEU A 219 20.52 6.28 -6.96
C LEU A 219 21.30 6.97 -5.83
N ARG A 220 20.61 7.86 -5.13
CA ARG A 220 21.17 8.65 -4.03
C ARG A 220 20.24 8.60 -2.84
N LEU A 221 20.78 8.28 -1.67
CA LEU A 221 20.07 8.42 -0.41
C LEU A 221 20.32 9.83 0.13
N VAL A 222 19.24 10.58 0.35
CA VAL A 222 19.28 11.97 0.83
C VAL A 222 18.47 12.07 2.11
N ARG A 223 19.02 12.72 3.13
CA ARG A 223 18.26 13.14 4.33
C ARG A 223 17.85 14.59 4.18
N LYS A 224 16.60 14.89 4.54
CA LYS A 224 16.06 16.24 4.68
C LYS A 224 15.60 16.43 6.11
N ASP A 225 16.08 17.49 6.72
CA ASP A 225 15.71 17.92 8.05
C ASP A 225 15.42 19.44 8.02
N PRO A 226 14.92 20.05 9.10
CA PRO A 226 14.63 21.49 9.12
C PRO A 226 15.85 22.40 8.82
N LYS A 227 17.08 21.89 8.91
CA LYS A 227 18.31 22.63 8.64
C LYS A 227 18.73 22.54 7.16
N GLY A 228 18.15 21.63 6.39
CA GLY A 228 18.39 21.50 4.96
C GLY A 228 18.41 20.06 4.48
N GLU A 229 19.06 19.83 3.34
CA GLU A 229 19.25 18.50 2.78
C GLU A 229 20.71 18.10 2.71
N LYS A 230 20.97 16.80 2.91
CA LYS A 230 22.30 16.20 2.85
C LYS A 230 22.24 14.86 2.12
N GLU A 231 23.05 14.70 1.08
CA GLU A 231 23.30 13.39 0.46
C GLU A 231 24.12 12.53 1.43
N LEU A 232 23.63 11.34 1.72
CA LEU A 232 24.22 10.41 2.67
C LEU A 232 25.07 9.33 1.97
N ALA A 233 24.55 8.78 0.88
CA ALA A 233 25.18 7.71 0.14
C ALA A 233 24.68 7.65 -1.31
N THR A 234 25.44 6.93 -2.15
CA THR A 234 24.99 6.52 -3.48
C THR A 234 24.89 5.00 -3.53
N LEU A 235 23.90 4.48 -4.24
CA LEU A 235 23.67 3.04 -4.41
C LEU A 235 23.43 2.69 -5.88
N PRO A 236 23.65 1.44 -6.32
CA PRO A 236 23.30 0.99 -7.66
C PRO A 236 21.82 1.24 -7.99
N LYS A 237 21.50 1.35 -9.27
CA LYS A 237 20.14 1.54 -9.75
C LYS A 237 19.26 0.35 -9.36
N LEU A 238 18.13 0.65 -8.74
CA LEU A 238 17.03 -0.28 -8.52
C LEU A 238 15.77 0.24 -9.21
N SER A 239 14.93 -0.66 -9.71
CA SER A 239 13.57 -0.37 -10.19
C SER A 239 12.55 -0.77 -9.14
N GLY A 240 11.41 -0.08 -9.05
CA GLY A 240 10.36 -0.38 -8.06
C GLY A 240 10.89 -0.26 -6.62
N VAL A 241 11.59 0.83 -6.33
CA VAL A 241 12.33 0.98 -5.08
C VAL A 241 11.38 1.16 -3.91
N GLN A 242 11.59 0.36 -2.87
CA GLN A 242 10.96 0.49 -1.57
C GLN A 242 11.99 1.01 -0.56
N LEU A 243 11.53 1.87 0.35
CA LEU A 243 12.33 2.41 1.44
C LEU A 243 11.61 2.14 2.76
N MET A 244 12.31 1.53 3.71
CA MET A 244 11.78 1.19 5.02
C MET A 244 12.79 1.53 6.12
N GLU A 245 12.30 1.90 7.29
CA GLU A 245 13.10 1.98 8.51
C GLU A 245 12.84 0.74 9.36
N TYR A 246 13.92 0.16 9.90
CA TYR A 246 13.87 -0.97 10.82
C TYR A 246 15.09 -0.90 11.75
N ASP A 247 14.83 -0.93 13.05
CA ASP A 247 15.84 -0.88 14.12
C ASP A 247 16.85 0.28 13.98
N GLY A 248 16.36 1.46 13.59
CA GLY A 248 17.17 2.66 13.39
C GLY A 248 17.96 2.68 12.08
N HIS A 249 17.88 1.62 11.28
CA HIS A 249 18.55 1.51 9.98
C HIS A 249 17.56 1.70 8.84
N LEU A 250 18.05 2.15 7.68
CA LEU A 250 17.23 2.30 6.49
C LEU A 250 17.51 1.18 5.50
N TYR A 251 16.47 0.49 5.08
CA TYR A 251 16.52 -0.58 4.09
C TYR A 251 15.93 -0.08 2.78
N ILE A 252 16.68 -0.27 1.69
CA ILE A 252 16.36 0.17 0.34
C ILE A 252 16.31 -1.05 -0.56
N GLY A 253 15.10 -1.51 -0.88
CA GLY A 253 14.86 -2.71 -1.67
C GLY A 253 14.35 -2.40 -3.07
N GLY A 254 14.56 -3.28 -4.04
CA GLY A 254 13.94 -3.16 -5.36
C GLY A 254 14.41 -4.24 -6.33
N MET A 255 14.20 -4.02 -7.62
CA MET A 255 14.68 -4.90 -8.68
C MET A 255 16.06 -4.41 -9.19
N PRO A 256 17.13 -5.20 -9.02
CA PRO A 256 18.44 -4.91 -9.59
C PRO A 256 18.42 -4.91 -11.13
N PRO A 257 19.40 -4.24 -11.80
CA PRO A 257 19.47 -4.19 -13.25
C PRO A 257 19.88 -5.54 -13.86
N ASP A 258 19.65 -5.75 -15.16
CA ASP A 258 20.03 -7.00 -15.84
C ASP A 258 21.55 -7.23 -15.85
N LYS A 259 22.32 -6.16 -15.75
CA LYS A 259 23.79 -6.16 -15.76
C LYS A 259 24.29 -5.24 -14.65
N GLY A 260 25.26 -5.71 -13.88
CA GLY A 260 25.87 -4.95 -12.79
C GLY A 260 25.63 -5.61 -11.43
N PRO A 261 25.62 -4.83 -10.34
CA PRO A 261 25.35 -5.33 -8.99
C PRO A 261 24.01 -6.07 -8.91
N SER A 262 24.01 -7.23 -8.24
CA SER A 262 22.84 -8.11 -8.10
C SER A 262 22.00 -7.85 -6.87
N ALA A 263 22.55 -7.19 -5.84
CA ALA A 263 21.87 -7.05 -4.56
C ALA A 263 20.50 -6.38 -4.71
N GLU A 264 19.48 -7.09 -4.22
CA GLU A 264 18.09 -6.64 -4.19
C GLU A 264 17.83 -5.62 -3.08
N LEU A 265 18.70 -5.59 -2.06
CA LEU A 265 18.48 -4.84 -0.83
C LEU A 265 19.78 -4.15 -0.37
N TYR A 266 19.66 -2.92 0.10
CA TYR A 266 20.76 -2.15 0.69
C TYR A 266 20.35 -1.61 2.05
N GLU A 267 21.25 -1.67 3.01
CA GLU A 267 21.07 -1.18 4.37
C GLU A 267 21.97 0.03 4.62
N TRP A 268 21.41 1.13 5.10
CA TRP A 268 22.14 2.26 5.63
C TRP A 268 22.06 2.24 7.16
N ASN A 269 23.19 1.97 7.81
CA ASN A 269 23.32 1.87 9.27
C ASN A 269 23.60 3.23 9.96
N GLY A 270 23.43 4.34 9.24
CA GLY A 270 23.79 5.68 9.73
C GLY A 270 25.20 6.15 9.31
N THR A 271 26.08 5.25 8.89
CA THR A 271 27.47 5.57 8.51
C THR A 271 27.90 5.05 7.14
N SER A 272 27.48 3.83 6.79
CA SER A 272 27.84 3.17 5.54
C SER A 272 26.66 2.40 4.96
N LEU A 273 26.73 2.18 3.65
CA LEU A 273 25.77 1.38 2.91
C LEU A 273 26.28 -0.06 2.77
N HIS A 274 25.46 -1.04 3.12
CA HIS A 274 25.76 -2.47 3.05
C HIS A 274 24.80 -3.14 2.08
N ALA A 275 25.32 -3.96 1.16
CA ALA A 275 24.51 -4.73 0.24
C ALA A 275 24.07 -6.05 0.87
N HIS A 276 22.85 -6.46 0.58
CA HIS A 276 22.23 -7.71 1.00
C HIS A 276 21.64 -8.43 -0.22
N ASP A 277 21.89 -9.72 -0.33
CA ASP A 277 21.30 -10.62 -1.34
C ASP A 277 20.39 -11.64 -0.61
N PRO A 278 19.18 -11.24 -0.17
CA PRO A 278 18.30 -12.12 0.60
C PRO A 278 17.85 -13.38 -0.16
N PHE A 279 17.91 -13.36 -1.50
CA PHE A 279 17.44 -14.43 -2.36
C PHE A 279 18.57 -15.07 -3.16
N THR A 280 18.37 -16.34 -3.51
CA THR A 280 19.22 -16.97 -4.53
C THR A 280 18.73 -16.57 -5.91
N GLY A 281 19.56 -15.85 -6.67
CA GLY A 281 19.25 -15.42 -8.02
C GLY A 281 19.06 -13.91 -8.11
N ARG A 282 18.11 -13.48 -8.94
CA ARG A 282 17.79 -12.07 -9.12
C ARG A 282 16.29 -11.89 -8.99
N LEU A 283 15.84 -11.34 -7.87
CA LEU A 283 14.42 -11.12 -7.60
C LEU A 283 14.09 -9.64 -7.50
N ALA A 284 12.83 -9.29 -7.74
CA ALA A 284 12.31 -7.98 -7.40
C ALA A 284 11.78 -8.01 -5.96
N ILE A 285 12.18 -7.07 -5.11
CA ILE A 285 11.54 -6.87 -3.79
C ILE A 285 10.12 -6.35 -4.01
N GLY A 286 9.12 -7.17 -3.72
CA GLY A 286 7.70 -6.83 -3.81
C GLY A 286 7.14 -6.22 -2.55
N SER A 287 7.67 -6.60 -1.39
CA SER A 287 7.30 -5.97 -0.12
C SER A 287 8.42 -6.09 0.91
N MET A 288 8.56 -5.04 1.71
CA MET A 288 9.28 -5.08 2.99
C MET A 288 8.28 -4.78 4.11
N SER A 289 8.33 -5.53 5.20
CA SER A 289 7.44 -5.37 6.36
C SER A 289 8.12 -5.86 7.64
N VAL A 290 7.60 -5.50 8.81
CA VAL A 290 8.05 -6.08 10.08
C VAL A 290 6.99 -7.06 10.55
N ARG A 291 7.37 -8.33 10.73
CA ARG A 291 6.51 -9.40 11.24
C ARG A 291 7.16 -9.98 12.48
N ASN A 292 6.44 -10.05 13.60
CA ASN A 292 6.94 -10.53 14.89
C ASN A 292 8.27 -9.85 15.30
N GLY A 293 8.38 -8.54 15.06
CA GLY A 293 9.58 -7.75 15.39
C GLY A 293 10.77 -7.97 14.45
N ARG A 294 10.64 -8.78 13.40
CA ARG A 294 11.72 -9.06 12.43
C ARG A 294 11.40 -8.50 11.05
N LEU A 295 12.41 -7.92 10.41
CA LEU A 295 12.28 -7.46 9.02
C LEU A 295 12.06 -8.65 8.10
N THR A 296 10.96 -8.61 7.37
CA THR A 296 10.54 -9.60 6.39
C THR A 296 10.51 -8.96 5.01
N VAL A 297 11.14 -9.62 4.05
CA VAL A 297 11.13 -9.23 2.64
C VAL A 297 10.50 -10.32 1.78
N VAL A 298 9.66 -9.92 0.84
CA VAL A 298 9.05 -10.83 -0.14
C VAL A 298 9.60 -10.47 -1.51
N GLY A 299 10.22 -11.44 -2.16
CA GLY A 299 10.79 -11.32 -3.50
C GLY A 299 10.00 -12.15 -4.51
N TYR A 300 9.99 -11.73 -5.77
CA TYR A 300 9.43 -12.53 -6.86
C TYR A 300 10.33 -12.49 -8.10
N ALA A 301 10.32 -13.58 -8.87
CA ALA A 301 10.91 -13.60 -10.19
C ALA A 301 9.96 -12.96 -11.19
N LEU A 302 10.48 -12.10 -12.07
CA LEU A 302 9.68 -11.49 -13.13
C LEU A 302 9.05 -12.56 -14.03
N GLY A 303 7.73 -12.55 -14.12
CA GLY A 303 7.00 -13.22 -15.19
C GLY A 303 6.58 -14.68 -14.97
N LYS A 304 6.79 -15.32 -13.80
CA LYS A 304 6.16 -16.61 -13.33
C LYS A 304 6.92 -17.27 -12.15
N GLY A 305 7.09 -16.57 -11.03
CA GLY A 305 7.65 -17.19 -9.81
C GLY A 305 6.67 -17.10 -8.64
N GLU A 306 6.52 -18.18 -7.87
CA GLU A 306 5.94 -18.08 -6.52
C GLU A 306 6.76 -17.08 -5.70
N PRO A 307 6.12 -16.22 -4.90
CA PRO A 307 6.83 -15.30 -4.03
C PRO A 307 7.68 -16.09 -3.03
N GLN A 308 8.91 -15.64 -2.82
CA GLN A 308 9.80 -16.15 -1.80
C GLN A 308 9.82 -15.16 -0.64
N GLU A 309 9.73 -15.68 0.58
CA GLU A 309 9.78 -14.86 1.79
C GLU A 309 11.10 -15.11 2.53
N ARG A 310 11.71 -14.02 3.01
CA ARG A 310 12.95 -14.04 3.78
C ARG A 310 12.80 -13.16 5.00
N VAL A 311 13.33 -13.61 6.12
CA VAL A 311 13.32 -12.86 7.39
C VAL A 311 14.75 -12.62 7.87
N LEU A 312 15.04 -11.39 8.29
CA LEU A 312 16.31 -11.03 8.88
C LEU A 312 16.39 -11.59 10.30
N THR A 313 17.42 -12.37 10.60
CA THR A 313 17.71 -12.91 11.94
C THR A 313 18.41 -11.88 12.80
N GLU A 314 18.36 -12.06 14.12
CA GLU A 314 19.15 -11.24 15.07
C GLU A 314 20.65 -11.37 14.83
N ALA A 315 21.10 -12.46 14.19
CA ALA A 315 22.48 -12.66 13.78
C ALA A 315 22.85 -11.89 12.49
N GLY A 316 21.90 -11.21 11.85
CA GLY A 316 22.10 -10.49 10.59
C GLY A 316 22.06 -11.38 9.35
N GLU A 317 21.50 -12.59 9.45
CA GLU A 317 21.37 -13.55 8.34
C GLU A 317 19.95 -13.55 7.77
N TRP A 318 19.80 -13.88 6.48
CA TRP A 318 18.50 -14.02 5.82
C TRP A 318 18.04 -15.47 5.86
N GLU A 319 16.95 -15.72 6.58
CA GLU A 319 16.35 -17.05 6.74
C GLU A 319 15.13 -17.20 5.83
N GLU A 320 14.99 -18.36 5.20
CA GLU A 320 13.82 -18.70 4.40
C GLU A 320 12.60 -18.94 5.29
N VAL A 321 11.53 -18.19 5.03
CA VAL A 321 10.22 -18.48 5.61
C VAL A 321 9.54 -19.47 4.67
N PRO A 322 9.33 -20.74 5.09
CA PRO A 322 8.66 -21.71 4.24
C PRO A 322 7.25 -21.21 3.92
N PRO A 323 6.77 -21.39 2.67
CA PRO A 323 5.41 -21.03 2.33
C PRO A 323 4.46 -21.77 3.28
N THR A 324 3.45 -21.07 3.79
CA THR A 324 2.43 -21.71 4.62
C THR A 324 1.85 -22.88 3.82
N PRO A 325 1.91 -24.13 4.32
CA PRO A 325 1.51 -25.28 3.53
C PRO A 325 0.05 -25.09 3.09
N THR A 326 -0.16 -25.11 1.79
CA THR A 326 -1.50 -25.27 1.25
C THR A 326 -1.93 -26.68 1.64
N PRO A 327 -2.95 -26.88 2.51
CA PRO A 327 -3.43 -28.22 2.76
C PRO A 327 -3.86 -28.80 1.41
N ALA A 328 -3.28 -29.96 1.06
CA ALA A 328 -3.64 -30.67 -0.15
C ALA A 328 -5.17 -30.83 -0.19
N PRO A 329 -5.83 -30.65 -1.35
CA PRO A 329 -7.26 -30.91 -1.45
C PRO A 329 -7.51 -32.32 -0.94
N GLY A 330 -8.18 -32.41 0.21
CA GLY A 330 -8.49 -33.68 0.85
C GLY A 330 -9.22 -34.54 -0.18
N VAL A 331 -8.61 -35.67 -0.52
CA VAL A 331 -9.25 -36.75 -1.26
C VAL A 331 -10.59 -37.00 -0.60
N GLY A 332 -11.68 -36.81 -1.36
CA GLY A 332 -13.04 -36.83 -0.85
C GLY A 332 -13.27 -38.06 0.01
N VAL A 333 -13.60 -37.83 1.28
CA VAL A 333 -14.25 -38.86 2.09
C VAL A 333 -15.62 -39.05 1.47
N LEU A 334 -15.82 -40.18 0.79
CA LEU A 334 -17.13 -40.69 0.42
C LEU A 334 -17.96 -40.73 1.70
N GLU A 335 -18.93 -39.83 1.84
CA GLU A 335 -20.00 -39.99 2.81
C GLU A 335 -20.76 -41.26 2.44
N GLU A 336 -20.45 -42.33 3.15
CA GLU A 336 -21.32 -43.49 3.28
C GLU A 336 -22.67 -43.00 3.78
N ARG A 337 -23.65 -43.00 2.87
CA ARG A 337 -25.06 -42.98 3.25
C ARG A 337 -25.32 -44.24 4.07
N LEU A 338 -25.55 -44.06 5.37
CA LEU A 338 -26.16 -45.09 6.19
C LEU A 338 -27.70 -44.94 6.14
N PRO A 339 -28.43 -46.08 6.17
CA PRO A 339 -29.85 -46.18 5.82
C PRO A 339 -30.84 -45.56 6.81
#